data_AF-A0AAJ7E7D0-F1
#
_entry.id   AF-A0AAJ7E7D0-F1
#
_cell.length_a   1.000
_cell.length_b   1.000
_cell.length_c   1.000
_cell.angle_alpha   90.00
_cell.angle_beta   90.00
_cell.angle_gamma   90.00
#
_symmetry.space_group_name_H-M   'P 1'
#
loop_
_entity.id
_entity.type
_entity.pdbx_description
1 polymer ?
#
loop_
_entity_poly.entity_id
_entity_poly.type
_entity_poly.pdbx_seq_one_letter_code
_entity_poly.pdbx_strand_id
1 'polypeptide(L)'
;MDASFKIFNATEIWKRETSLPSIPTFSQKLDNILGTDGIPLGSLTELLGLPGTGKTQICLQLCAAVQIPKALGGLNAQALYIDTNTNFVPNRFREILSATLSKCEMLLDGQFNVSEEEALKNLHYVGAFGLEKFCAFMYQLPKFLTEESNIRLIVIDSIAFPFKDAITVKQRTGLLFRQMAELQRLAVQRQIAVVLTNEMSTRVGLSSGAVVGALGDAWAHRCNTRVLLSAPDDPAGDRLALLLKSNIAPEAVAPFKVGTNIHIQKG
;
A
#
# COMPACT_ATOMS: atom_id res chain seq x y z
N MET A 1 30.08 3.07 13.24
CA MET A 1 29.24 2.06 12.57
C MET A 1 30.05 1.56 11.40
N ASP A 2 30.34 0.27 11.40
CA ASP A 2 31.08 -0.37 10.31
C ASP A 2 30.15 -0.46 9.10
N ALA A 3 30.22 0.53 8.21
CA ALA A 3 29.39 0.58 7.02
C ALA A 3 30.01 -0.35 5.96
N SER A 4 29.92 -1.66 6.19
CA SER A 4 30.28 -2.64 5.17
C SER A 4 29.22 -2.60 4.06
N PHE A 5 29.62 -2.10 2.90
CA PHE A 5 28.78 -2.15 1.70
C PHE A 5 28.95 -3.52 1.05
N LYS A 6 27.88 -4.33 1.05
CA LYS A 6 27.85 -5.56 0.26
C LYS A 6 27.58 -5.20 -1.19
N ILE A 7 28.57 -5.43 -2.06
CA ILE A 7 28.44 -5.28 -3.51
C ILE A 7 27.84 -6.56 -4.06
N PHE A 8 26.79 -6.44 -4.86
CA PHE A 8 26.12 -7.57 -5.53
C PHE A 8 26.29 -7.44 -7.05
N ASN A 9 26.40 -8.58 -7.75
CA ASN A 9 26.30 -8.60 -9.21
C ASN A 9 24.82 -8.64 -9.65
N ALA A 10 24.57 -8.35 -10.94
CA ALA A 10 23.22 -8.28 -11.49
C ALA A 10 22.42 -9.59 -11.33
N THR A 11 23.08 -10.76 -11.37
CA THR A 11 22.40 -12.06 -11.21
C THR A 11 21.93 -12.26 -9.77
N GLU A 12 22.72 -11.84 -8.79
CA GLU A 12 22.34 -11.92 -7.37
C GLU A 12 21.14 -11.02 -7.06
N ILE A 13 21.14 -9.80 -7.62
CA ILE A 13 20.02 -8.86 -7.48
C ILE A 13 18.78 -9.43 -8.17
N TRP A 14 18.91 -9.89 -9.42
CA TRP A 14 17.80 -10.48 -10.17
C TRP A 14 17.15 -11.64 -9.42
N LYS A 15 17.94 -12.63 -8.98
CA LYS A 15 17.43 -13.78 -8.20
C LYS A 15 16.73 -13.34 -6.92
N ARG A 16 17.30 -12.35 -6.22
CA ARG A 16 16.70 -11.82 -4.99
C ARG A 16 15.35 -11.17 -5.29
N GLU A 17 15.28 -10.29 -6.28
CA GLU A 17 14.07 -9.53 -6.59
C GLU A 17 12.97 -10.41 -7.20
N THR A 18 13.30 -11.32 -8.12
CA THR A 18 12.30 -12.23 -8.70
C THR A 18 11.81 -13.33 -7.74
N SER A 19 12.49 -13.54 -6.62
CA SER A 19 12.05 -14.49 -5.57
C SER A 19 11.08 -13.86 -4.57
N LEU A 20 10.92 -12.54 -4.58
CA LEU A 20 10.00 -11.85 -3.69
C LEU A 20 8.56 -12.04 -4.15
N PRO A 21 7.66 -12.52 -3.29
CA PRO A 21 6.25 -12.58 -3.63
C PRO A 21 5.61 -11.18 -3.60
N SER A 22 4.41 -11.09 -4.18
CA SER A 22 3.55 -9.90 -4.13
C SER A 22 2.33 -10.16 -3.27
N ILE A 23 1.69 -9.08 -2.79
CA ILE A 23 0.39 -9.14 -2.11
C ILE A 23 -0.69 -8.91 -3.17
N PRO A 24 -1.57 -9.89 -3.45
CA PRO A 24 -2.60 -9.73 -4.46
C PRO A 24 -3.62 -8.68 -4.02
N THR A 25 -4.13 -7.91 -4.99
CA THR A 25 -5.25 -6.98 -4.75
C THR A 25 -6.60 -7.71 -4.79
N PHE A 26 -6.60 -8.97 -5.24
CA PHE A 26 -7.80 -9.78 -5.52
C PHE A 26 -8.74 -9.13 -6.55
N SER A 27 -8.12 -8.35 -7.44
CA SER A 27 -8.70 -7.87 -8.68
C SER A 27 -7.71 -8.23 -9.78
N GLN A 28 -7.99 -9.32 -10.51
CA GLN A 28 -7.08 -9.84 -11.54
C GLN A 28 -6.64 -8.74 -12.54
N LYS A 29 -7.57 -7.86 -12.93
CA LYS A 29 -7.26 -6.76 -13.85
C LYS A 29 -6.26 -5.77 -13.23
N LEU A 30 -6.39 -5.48 -11.94
CA LEU A 30 -5.47 -4.60 -11.22
C LEU A 30 -4.11 -5.28 -11.02
N ASP A 31 -4.09 -6.55 -10.62
CA ASP A 31 -2.88 -7.34 -10.44
C ASP A 31 -2.08 -7.45 -11.75
N ASN A 32 -2.77 -7.65 -12.88
CA ASN A 32 -2.15 -7.71 -14.21
C ASN A 32 -1.42 -6.42 -14.59
N ILE A 33 -2.01 -5.24 -14.32
CA ILE A 33 -1.36 -3.97 -14.69
C ILE A 33 -0.17 -3.62 -13.78
N LEU A 34 -0.08 -4.22 -12.60
CA LEU A 34 1.08 -4.03 -11.71
C LEU A 34 2.32 -4.79 -12.20
N GLY A 35 2.14 -5.81 -13.06
CA GLY A 35 3.22 -6.59 -13.68
C GLY A 35 3.91 -7.59 -12.74
N THR A 36 3.42 -7.71 -11.50
CA THR A 36 3.96 -8.60 -10.47
C THR A 36 2.87 -9.41 -9.78
N ASP A 37 1.70 -9.55 -10.42
CA ASP A 37 0.52 -10.22 -9.88
C ASP A 37 0.06 -9.70 -8.49
N GLY A 38 0.26 -8.39 -8.26
CA GLY A 38 -0.07 -7.73 -7.00
C GLY A 38 0.96 -6.66 -6.61
N ILE A 39 0.90 -6.22 -5.35
CA ILE A 39 1.81 -5.23 -4.77
C ILE A 39 3.12 -5.91 -4.33
N PRO A 40 4.27 -5.59 -4.95
CA PRO A 40 5.51 -6.32 -4.68
C PRO A 40 6.12 -5.95 -3.33
N LEU A 41 6.63 -6.94 -2.59
CA LEU A 41 7.45 -6.70 -1.40
C LEU A 41 8.73 -5.96 -1.77
N GLY A 42 9.30 -5.23 -0.80
CA GLY A 42 10.55 -4.50 -1.03
C GLY A 42 10.38 -3.20 -1.80
N SER A 43 9.14 -2.79 -2.07
CA SER A 43 8.81 -1.63 -2.90
C SER A 43 7.83 -0.69 -2.22
N LEU A 44 7.73 0.53 -2.75
CA LEU A 44 6.69 1.48 -2.38
C LEU A 44 5.73 1.72 -3.54
N THR A 45 4.44 1.56 -3.23
CA THR A 45 3.34 1.85 -4.14
C THR A 45 2.53 3.05 -3.64
N GLU A 46 2.38 4.06 -4.47
CA GLU A 46 1.50 5.21 -4.21
C GLU A 46 0.14 5.01 -4.90
N LEU A 47 -0.93 5.09 -4.13
CA LEU A 47 -2.30 5.18 -4.63
C LEU A 47 -2.76 6.63 -4.54
N LEU A 48 -3.00 7.27 -5.69
CA LEU A 48 -3.44 8.66 -5.77
C LEU A 48 -4.81 8.78 -6.44
N GLY A 49 -5.55 9.83 -6.13
CA GLY A 49 -6.87 10.08 -6.73
C GLY A 49 -7.75 10.96 -5.84
N LEU A 50 -8.87 11.44 -6.39
CA LEU A 50 -9.83 12.27 -5.67
C LEU A 50 -10.47 11.53 -4.47
N PRO A 51 -11.12 12.24 -3.53
CA PRO A 51 -11.92 11.60 -2.48
C PRO A 51 -12.93 10.62 -3.10
N GLY A 52 -13.16 9.49 -2.41
CA GLY A 52 -14.13 8.49 -2.87
C GLY A 52 -13.68 7.64 -4.06
N THR A 53 -12.44 7.72 -4.54
CA THR A 53 -11.94 6.88 -5.66
C THR A 53 -11.58 5.45 -5.29
N GLY A 54 -11.64 5.07 -4.00
CA GLY A 54 -11.39 3.70 -3.54
C GLY A 54 -10.00 3.44 -2.93
N LYS A 55 -9.16 4.46 -2.72
CA LYS A 55 -7.82 4.32 -2.10
C LYS A 55 -7.83 3.52 -0.79
N THR A 56 -8.60 3.98 0.19
CA THR A 56 -8.75 3.31 1.50
C THR A 56 -9.31 1.89 1.36
N GLN A 57 -10.21 1.64 0.38
CA GLN A 57 -10.79 0.32 0.17
C GLN A 57 -9.75 -0.69 -0.34
N ILE A 58 -8.87 -0.26 -1.26
CA ILE A 58 -7.73 -1.07 -1.71
C ILE A 58 -6.77 -1.33 -0.54
N CYS A 59 -6.48 -0.32 0.29
CA CYS A 59 -5.63 -0.51 1.47
C CYS A 59 -6.20 -1.56 2.43
N LEU A 60 -7.50 -1.47 2.76
CA LEU A 60 -8.16 -2.46 3.63
C LEU A 60 -8.16 -3.86 3.01
N GLN A 61 -8.38 -3.96 1.70
CA GLN A 61 -8.30 -5.23 0.97
C GLN A 61 -6.90 -5.86 1.05
N LEU A 62 -5.85 -5.06 0.89
CA LEU A 62 -4.46 -5.52 1.01
C LEU A 62 -4.13 -5.97 2.44
N CYS A 63 -4.66 -5.27 3.45
CA CYS A 63 -4.54 -5.67 4.86
C CYS A 63 -5.19 -7.02 5.15
N ALA A 64 -6.27 -7.38 4.46
CA ALA A 64 -6.84 -8.74 4.53
C ALA A 64 -6.02 -9.74 3.70
N ALA A 65 -5.64 -9.37 2.47
CA ALA A 65 -4.95 -10.23 1.51
C ALA A 65 -3.58 -10.73 2.00
N VAL A 66 -2.81 -9.88 2.71
CA VAL A 66 -1.49 -10.27 3.24
C VAL A 66 -1.57 -11.43 4.26
N GLN A 67 -2.71 -11.57 4.94
CA GLN A 67 -2.95 -12.61 5.95
C GLN A 67 -3.28 -13.97 5.35
N ILE A 68 -3.68 -14.00 4.08
CA ILE A 68 -4.18 -15.20 3.41
C ILE A 68 -3.06 -16.23 3.20
N PRO A 69 -3.38 -17.54 3.15
CA PRO A 69 -2.41 -18.57 2.84
C PRO A 69 -1.66 -18.36 1.54
N LYS A 70 -0.38 -18.74 1.57
CA LYS A 70 0.48 -18.79 0.37
C LYS A 70 -0.10 -19.63 -0.77
N ALA A 71 -0.85 -20.69 -0.44
CA ALA A 71 -1.54 -21.53 -1.42
C ALA A 71 -2.64 -20.78 -2.22
N LEU A 72 -3.08 -19.62 -1.74
CA LEU A 72 -4.06 -18.74 -2.39
C LEU A 72 -3.46 -17.38 -2.79
N GLY A 73 -2.12 -17.30 -2.86
CA GLY A 73 -1.39 -16.09 -3.25
C GLY A 73 -1.14 -15.07 -2.14
N GLY A 74 -1.67 -15.29 -0.92
CA GLY A 74 -1.35 -14.45 0.23
C GLY A 74 0.03 -14.75 0.84
N LEU A 75 0.36 -14.14 1.97
CA LEU A 75 1.69 -14.28 2.60
C LEU A 75 1.70 -14.95 3.97
N ASN A 76 0.54 -15.29 4.55
CA ASN A 76 0.40 -15.69 5.96
C ASN A 76 1.09 -14.68 6.91
N ALA A 77 0.93 -13.39 6.63
CA ALA A 77 1.67 -12.33 7.30
C ALA A 77 0.77 -11.21 7.84
N GLN A 78 1.34 -10.32 8.64
CA GLN A 78 0.64 -9.23 9.31
C GLN A 78 0.76 -7.91 8.54
N ALA A 79 -0.17 -7.00 8.83
CA ALA A 79 -0.19 -5.64 8.30
C ALA A 79 -0.07 -4.60 9.43
N LEU A 80 0.55 -3.48 9.12
CA LEU A 80 0.50 -2.25 9.92
C LEU A 80 -0.25 -1.17 9.14
N TYR A 81 -1.31 -0.64 9.72
CA TYR A 81 -2.08 0.49 9.19
C TYR A 81 -1.80 1.76 9.98
N ILE A 82 -1.22 2.75 9.33
CA ILE A 82 -0.91 4.07 9.89
C ILE A 82 -1.96 5.04 9.35
N ASP A 83 -2.94 5.37 10.18
CA ASP A 83 -4.00 6.32 9.85
C ASP A 83 -3.60 7.72 10.29
N THR A 84 -3.59 8.66 9.34
CA THR A 84 -3.21 10.05 9.59
C THR A 84 -4.41 11.00 9.52
N ASN A 85 -5.58 10.53 9.06
CA ASN A 85 -6.77 11.35 8.83
C ASN A 85 -8.08 10.68 9.25
N THR A 86 -8.04 9.73 10.19
CA THR A 86 -9.23 9.06 10.76
C THR A 86 -10.12 8.37 9.72
N ASN A 87 -9.53 7.89 8.63
CA ASN A 87 -10.25 7.22 7.54
C ASN A 87 -10.45 5.72 7.80
N PHE A 88 -9.77 5.14 8.80
CA PHE A 88 -9.92 3.74 9.13
C PHE A 88 -11.26 3.47 9.83
N VAL A 89 -12.05 2.57 9.25
CA VAL A 89 -13.33 2.13 9.83
C VAL A 89 -13.22 0.63 10.18
N PRO A 90 -13.12 0.27 11.48
CA PRO A 90 -12.91 -1.13 11.90
C PRO A 90 -13.98 -2.09 11.37
N ASN A 91 -15.25 -1.68 11.41
CA ASN A 91 -16.36 -2.51 10.89
C ASN A 91 -16.20 -2.79 9.39
N ARG A 92 -15.71 -1.81 8.62
CA ARG A 92 -15.47 -2.01 7.19
C ARG A 92 -14.32 -2.97 6.93
N PHE A 93 -13.24 -2.88 7.71
CA PHE A 93 -12.15 -3.86 7.62
C PHE A 93 -12.65 -5.26 7.96
N ARG A 94 -13.42 -5.40 9.04
CA ARG A 94 -14.02 -6.65 9.47
C ARG A 94 -14.86 -7.27 8.34
N GLU A 95 -15.77 -6.51 7.71
CA GLU A 95 -16.55 -6.99 6.56
C GLU A 95 -15.69 -7.57 5.43
N ILE A 96 -14.63 -6.84 5.04
CA ILE A 96 -13.70 -7.26 3.99
C ILE A 96 -12.96 -8.54 4.42
N LEU A 97 -12.51 -8.58 5.67
CA LEU A 97 -11.79 -9.71 6.24
C LEU A 97 -12.67 -10.96 6.27
N SER A 98 -13.89 -10.88 6.81
CA SER A 98 -14.83 -12.01 6.86
C SER A 98 -15.10 -12.56 5.45
N ALA A 99 -15.38 -11.68 4.47
CA ALA A 99 -15.59 -12.10 3.09
C ALA A 99 -14.35 -12.79 2.49
N THR A 100 -13.15 -12.30 2.82
CA THR A 100 -11.89 -12.90 2.37
C THR A 100 -11.70 -14.28 2.99
N LEU A 101 -11.90 -14.42 4.31
CA LEU A 101 -11.75 -15.68 5.04
C LEU A 101 -12.75 -16.74 4.56
N SER A 102 -14.03 -16.40 4.42
CA SER A 102 -15.04 -17.32 3.89
C SER A 102 -14.68 -17.80 2.49
N LYS A 103 -14.15 -16.92 1.63
CA LYS A 103 -13.70 -17.33 0.30
C LYS A 103 -12.51 -18.29 0.36
N CYS A 104 -11.58 -18.09 1.30
CA CYS A 104 -10.44 -18.98 1.51
C CYS A 104 -10.88 -20.36 2.01
N GLU A 105 -11.80 -20.41 2.97
CA GLU A 105 -12.38 -21.65 3.50
C GLU A 105 -13.05 -22.47 2.38
N MET A 106 -13.85 -21.80 1.53
CA MET A 106 -14.49 -22.44 0.37
C MET A 106 -13.47 -23.00 -0.64
N LEU A 107 -12.37 -22.28 -0.88
CA LEU A 107 -11.35 -22.73 -1.84
C LEU A 107 -10.49 -23.86 -1.27
N LEU A 108 -10.24 -23.89 0.02
CA LEU A 108 -9.39 -24.89 0.67
C LEU A 108 -10.19 -26.07 1.22
N ASP A 109 -11.42 -26.28 0.76
CA ASP A 109 -12.28 -27.40 1.14
C ASP A 109 -12.39 -27.57 2.67
N GLY A 110 -12.48 -26.45 3.40
CA GLY A 110 -12.57 -26.41 4.87
C GLY A 110 -11.25 -26.64 5.62
N GLN A 111 -10.12 -26.81 4.93
CA GLN A 111 -8.81 -27.01 5.57
C GLN A 111 -8.20 -25.71 6.13
N PHE A 112 -8.80 -24.57 5.81
CA PHE A 112 -8.41 -23.27 6.35
C PHE A 112 -9.45 -22.82 7.37
N ASN A 113 -9.10 -22.98 8.65
CA ASN A 113 -9.94 -22.59 9.77
C ASN A 113 -9.17 -21.59 10.65
N VAL A 114 -9.35 -20.31 10.36
CA VAL A 114 -8.85 -19.20 11.18
C VAL A 114 -10.07 -18.42 11.63
N SER A 115 -10.20 -18.22 12.94
CA SER A 115 -11.30 -17.42 13.45
C SER A 115 -11.15 -15.95 13.05
N GLU A 116 -12.26 -15.25 12.86
CA GLU A 116 -12.24 -13.82 12.57
C GLU A 116 -11.48 -13.02 13.63
N GLU A 117 -11.57 -13.42 14.91
CA GLU A 117 -10.86 -12.77 16.01
C GLU A 117 -9.34 -12.93 15.89
N GLU A 118 -8.86 -14.12 15.51
CA GLU A 118 -7.43 -14.36 15.26
C GLU A 118 -6.93 -13.58 14.05
N ALA A 119 -7.73 -13.51 12.98
CA ALA A 119 -7.39 -12.74 11.80
C ALA A 119 -7.35 -11.22 12.10
N LEU A 120 -8.27 -10.70 12.92
CA LEU A 120 -8.26 -9.30 13.33
C LEU A 120 -6.97 -8.92 14.09
N LYS A 121 -6.38 -9.84 14.86
CA LYS A 121 -5.10 -9.63 15.57
C LYS A 121 -3.91 -9.43 14.62
N ASN A 122 -4.02 -9.83 13.35
CA ASN A 122 -2.96 -9.67 12.35
C ASN A 122 -2.94 -8.28 11.70
N LEU A 123 -3.87 -7.39 12.05
CA LEU A 123 -3.83 -5.98 11.66
C LEU A 123 -3.45 -5.10 12.86
N HIS A 124 -2.24 -4.56 12.82
CA HIS A 124 -1.80 -3.53 13.75
C HIS A 124 -2.27 -2.16 13.27
N TYR A 125 -2.82 -1.34 14.16
CA TYR A 125 -3.34 -0.01 13.84
C TYR A 125 -2.64 1.07 14.67
N VAL A 126 -2.30 2.19 14.02
CA VAL A 126 -1.73 3.36 14.67
C VAL A 126 -2.39 4.63 14.14
N GLY A 127 -2.97 5.42 15.05
CA GLY A 127 -3.44 6.77 14.77
C GLY A 127 -2.30 7.79 14.92
N ALA A 128 -1.79 8.30 13.81
CA ALA A 128 -0.65 9.21 13.74
C ALA A 128 -1.06 10.61 13.25
N PHE A 129 -1.98 11.23 13.98
CA PHE A 129 -2.60 12.51 13.61
C PHE A 129 -1.68 13.70 13.85
N GLY A 130 -1.44 14.48 12.78
CA GLY A 130 -0.56 15.65 12.81
C GLY A 130 0.92 15.31 12.67
N LEU A 131 1.71 16.33 12.30
CA LEU A 131 3.13 16.19 11.98
C LEU A 131 3.95 15.54 13.09
N GLU A 132 3.79 16.01 14.33
CA GLU A 132 4.62 15.58 15.47
C GLU A 132 4.40 14.11 15.81
N LYS A 133 3.14 13.66 15.92
CA LYS A 133 2.81 12.26 16.19
C LYS A 133 3.26 11.36 15.05
N PHE A 134 3.09 11.79 13.80
CA PHE A 134 3.57 11.04 12.64
C PHE A 134 5.10 10.88 12.66
N CYS A 135 5.85 11.97 12.89
CA CYS A 135 7.30 11.90 12.99
C CYS A 135 7.77 11.04 14.17
N ALA A 136 7.13 11.15 15.34
CA ALA A 136 7.43 10.34 16.52
C ALA A 136 7.22 8.85 16.24
N PHE A 137 6.09 8.48 15.62
CA PHE A 137 5.82 7.09 15.29
C PHE A 137 6.80 6.55 14.25
N MET A 138 7.09 7.31 13.20
CA MET A 138 8.07 6.91 12.19
C MET A 138 9.48 6.68 12.76
N TYR A 139 9.86 7.41 13.81
CA TYR A 139 11.10 7.16 14.55
C TYR A 139 11.07 5.82 15.33
N GLN A 140 9.91 5.44 15.85
CA GLN A 140 9.70 4.18 16.58
C GLN A 140 9.50 2.97 15.64
N LEU A 141 9.06 3.21 14.40
CA LEU A 141 8.72 2.18 13.42
C LEU A 141 9.80 1.10 13.26
N PRO A 142 11.11 1.39 13.15
CA PRO A 142 12.14 0.34 13.02
C PRO A 142 12.20 -0.61 14.21
N LYS A 143 11.96 -0.11 15.42
CA LYS A 143 11.93 -0.91 16.64
C LYS A 143 10.68 -1.79 16.65
N PHE A 144 9.51 -1.20 16.37
CA PHE A 144 8.26 -1.94 16.27
C PHE A 144 8.34 -3.08 15.25
N LEU A 145 8.91 -2.85 14.06
CA LEU A 145 9.11 -3.90 13.04
C LEU A 145 10.17 -4.96 13.41
N THR A 146 10.95 -4.72 14.47
CA THR A 146 11.86 -5.74 15.03
C THR A 146 11.12 -6.64 16.01
N GLU A 147 10.21 -6.05 16.81
CA GLU A 147 9.36 -6.77 17.76
C GLU A 147 8.29 -7.58 17.00
N GLU A 148 7.65 -6.97 16.00
CA GLU A 148 6.63 -7.57 15.13
C GLU A 148 7.23 -8.02 13.78
N SER A 149 8.06 -9.06 13.83
CA SER A 149 8.85 -9.52 12.67
C SER A 149 8.03 -10.11 11.51
N ASN A 150 6.74 -10.42 11.72
CA ASN A 150 5.86 -11.00 10.68
C ASN A 150 5.09 -9.94 9.86
N ILE A 151 5.35 -8.65 10.07
CA ILE A 151 4.73 -7.61 9.24
C ILE A 151 5.33 -7.65 7.83
N ARG A 152 4.47 -7.78 6.82
CA ARG A 152 4.84 -7.75 5.39
C ARG A 152 4.16 -6.65 4.60
N LEU A 153 3.22 -5.92 5.21
CA LEU A 153 2.55 -4.77 4.63
C LEU A 153 2.54 -3.59 5.60
N ILE A 154 2.93 -2.41 5.13
CA ILE A 154 2.70 -1.14 5.81
C ILE A 154 1.80 -0.29 4.92
N VAL A 155 0.66 0.14 5.45
CA VAL A 155 -0.22 1.14 4.82
C VAL A 155 -0.06 2.47 5.55
N ILE A 156 0.08 3.57 4.80
CA ILE A 156 -0.05 4.94 5.33
C ILE A 156 -1.20 5.63 4.61
N ASP A 157 -2.30 5.88 5.32
CA ASP A 157 -3.51 6.53 4.80
C ASP A 157 -3.79 7.83 5.57
N SER A 158 -3.37 9.00 5.10
CA SER A 158 -2.59 9.33 3.89
C SER A 158 -1.21 9.93 4.22
N ILE A 159 -0.23 9.76 3.33
CA ILE A 159 1.13 10.26 3.57
C ILE A 159 1.23 11.80 3.55
N ALA A 160 0.29 12.47 2.87
CA ALA A 160 0.31 13.92 2.72
C ALA A 160 -0.31 14.66 3.91
N PHE A 161 -1.28 14.05 4.60
CA PHE A 161 -2.10 14.74 5.60
C PHE A 161 -1.30 15.35 6.77
N PRO A 162 -0.31 14.66 7.38
CA PRO A 162 0.48 15.25 8.48
C PRO A 162 1.25 16.52 8.09
N PHE A 163 1.42 16.78 6.79
CA PHE A 163 2.27 17.82 6.25
C PHE A 163 1.49 19.02 5.69
N LYS A 164 0.16 19.04 5.81
CA LYS A 164 -0.70 20.13 5.31
C LYS A 164 -0.55 21.41 6.13
N ASP A 165 -0.64 21.31 7.45
CA ASP A 165 -0.80 22.46 8.34
C ASP A 165 0.24 22.40 9.47
N ALA A 166 1.44 22.94 9.26
CA ALA A 166 2.42 23.15 10.36
C ALA A 166 3.75 23.81 9.95
N ILE A 167 4.16 23.74 8.68
CA ILE A 167 5.57 23.96 8.31
C ILE A 167 5.76 24.62 6.95
N THR A 168 6.90 25.29 6.78
CA THR A 168 7.33 25.85 5.49
C THR A 168 7.52 24.75 4.43
N VAL A 169 7.36 25.08 3.15
CA VAL A 169 7.53 24.14 2.02
C VAL A 169 8.90 23.43 2.04
N LYS A 170 9.96 24.14 2.43
CA LYS A 170 11.32 23.57 2.52
C LYS A 170 11.43 22.54 3.64
N GLN A 171 10.95 22.87 4.84
CA GLN A 171 10.91 21.93 5.98
C GLN A 171 10.05 20.71 5.65
N ARG A 172 8.89 20.93 5.02
CA ARG A 172 7.98 19.89 4.55
C ARG A 172 8.68 18.88 3.66
N THR A 173 9.35 19.37 2.63
CA THR A 173 10.07 18.54 1.66
C THR A 173 11.20 17.77 2.33
N GLY A 174 11.99 18.42 3.19
CA GLY A 174 13.11 17.78 3.89
C GLY A 174 12.68 16.70 4.91
N LEU A 175 11.53 16.86 5.57
CA LEU A 175 10.97 15.84 6.46
C LEU A 175 10.38 14.68 5.64
N LEU A 176 9.51 14.97 4.67
CA LEU A 176 8.91 13.95 3.79
C LEU A 176 9.98 13.04 3.15
N PHE A 177 11.07 13.63 2.65
CA PHE A 177 12.12 12.85 2.01
C PHE A 177 12.91 11.98 2.97
N ARG A 178 13.11 12.43 4.22
CA ARG A 178 13.72 11.60 5.27
C ARG A 178 12.84 10.42 5.64
N GLN A 179 11.54 10.65 5.82
CA GLN A 179 10.60 9.57 6.12
C GLN A 179 10.51 8.57 4.96
N MET A 180 10.51 9.07 3.72
CA MET A 180 10.49 8.24 2.52
C MET A 180 11.74 7.38 2.38
N ALA A 181 12.93 7.96 2.62
CA ALA A 181 14.19 7.22 2.58
C ALA A 181 14.21 6.09 3.63
N GLU A 182 13.65 6.35 4.81
CA GLU A 182 13.55 5.33 5.86
C GLU A 182 12.56 4.22 5.50
N LEU A 183 11.40 4.55 4.91
CA LEU A 183 10.46 3.56 4.39
C LEU A 183 11.07 2.72 3.27
N GLN A 184 11.83 3.32 2.35
CA GLN A 184 12.59 2.60 1.31
C GLN A 184 13.60 1.62 1.91
N ARG A 185 14.36 2.07 2.91
CA ARG A 185 15.32 1.22 3.62
C ARG A 185 14.61 0.04 4.29
N LEU A 186 13.52 0.29 5.02
CA LEU A 186 12.75 -0.74 5.72
C LEU A 186 12.10 -1.72 4.74
N ALA A 187 11.51 -1.23 3.64
CA ALA A 187 10.92 -2.06 2.60
C ALA A 187 11.93 -3.08 2.07
N VAL A 188 13.10 -2.62 1.62
CA VAL A 188 14.14 -3.49 1.03
C VAL A 188 14.76 -4.45 2.06
N GLN A 189 15.09 -3.94 3.25
CA GLN A 189 15.79 -4.74 4.27
C GLN A 189 14.90 -5.80 4.90
N ARG A 190 13.62 -5.50 5.10
CA ARG A 190 12.66 -6.41 5.74
C ARG A 190 11.73 -7.11 4.74
N GLN A 191 11.88 -6.82 3.45
CA GLN A 191 10.99 -7.31 2.38
C GLN A 191 9.52 -7.04 2.74
N ILE A 192 9.20 -5.77 2.92
CA ILE A 192 7.87 -5.26 3.25
C ILE A 192 7.34 -4.49 2.05
N ALA A 193 6.07 -4.68 1.70
CA ALA A 193 5.37 -3.80 0.78
C ALA A 193 4.91 -2.55 1.54
N VAL A 194 5.21 -1.36 1.02
CA VAL A 194 4.71 -0.10 1.59
C VAL A 194 3.71 0.52 0.62
N VAL A 195 2.49 0.73 1.09
CA VAL A 195 1.41 1.35 0.33
C VAL A 195 1.07 2.70 0.94
N LEU A 196 1.15 3.75 0.13
CA LEU A 196 0.92 5.13 0.55
C LEU A 196 -0.29 5.67 -0.21
N THR A 197 -1.28 6.21 0.49
CA THR A 197 -2.34 6.96 -0.18
C THR A 197 -1.94 8.43 -0.26
N ASN A 198 -2.21 9.06 -1.40
CA ASN A 198 -2.00 10.49 -1.61
C ASN A 198 -3.25 11.13 -2.20
N GLU A 199 -3.50 12.37 -1.80
CA GLU A 199 -4.60 13.16 -2.33
C GLU A 199 -4.17 13.93 -3.57
N MET A 200 -5.16 14.35 -4.36
CA MET A 200 -4.93 15.23 -5.50
C MET A 200 -5.01 16.69 -5.04
N SER A 201 -4.27 17.55 -5.72
CA SER A 201 -4.26 19.00 -5.56
C SER A 201 -4.19 19.68 -6.93
N THR A 202 -4.59 20.94 -7.01
CA THR A 202 -4.56 21.74 -8.23
C THR A 202 -3.28 22.57 -8.30
N ARG A 203 -2.56 22.51 -9.42
CA ARG A 203 -1.44 23.44 -9.69
C ARG A 203 -1.98 24.75 -10.25
N VAL A 204 -1.86 25.82 -9.49
CA VAL A 204 -2.14 27.19 -9.96
C VAL A 204 -0.94 27.69 -10.76
N GLY A 205 -1.15 28.12 -12.02
CA GLY A 205 -0.10 28.70 -12.89
C GLY A 205 0.15 27.98 -14.21
N LEU A 206 -0.40 26.77 -14.40
CA LEU A 206 -0.56 26.17 -15.74
C LEU A 206 -1.94 26.57 -16.27
N SER A 207 -2.04 26.92 -17.56
CA SER A 207 -3.25 27.39 -18.23
C SER A 207 -4.45 26.43 -18.18
N SER A 208 -4.25 25.20 -17.72
CA SER A 208 -5.27 24.14 -17.66
C SER A 208 -5.66 23.66 -16.26
N GLY A 209 -5.14 24.24 -15.16
CA GLY A 209 -5.52 23.81 -13.80
C GLY A 209 -5.28 22.32 -13.54
N ALA A 210 -4.18 21.76 -14.08
CA ALA A 210 -3.89 20.34 -14.06
C ALA A 210 -3.95 19.76 -12.64
N VAL A 211 -4.75 18.69 -12.48
CA VAL A 211 -4.87 17.93 -11.24
C VAL A 211 -3.62 17.07 -11.08
N VAL A 212 -2.87 17.27 -10.01
CA VAL A 212 -1.63 16.54 -9.70
C VAL A 212 -1.68 15.92 -8.32
N GLY A 213 -0.77 15.00 -8.00
CA GLY A 213 -0.59 14.55 -6.62
C GLY A 213 -0.13 15.69 -5.70
N ALA A 214 -0.65 15.75 -4.47
CA ALA A 214 -0.44 16.86 -3.53
C ALA A 214 1.02 17.10 -3.11
N LEU A 215 1.90 16.12 -3.32
CA LEU A 215 3.30 16.17 -2.88
C LEU A 215 4.31 16.59 -3.96
N GLY A 216 3.84 16.82 -5.20
CA GLY A 216 4.66 17.31 -6.32
C GLY A 216 5.59 16.27 -6.97
N ASP A 217 6.32 16.69 -8.01
CA ASP A 217 7.08 15.78 -8.87
C ASP A 217 8.30 15.16 -8.17
N ALA A 218 8.95 15.93 -7.29
CA ALA A 218 10.08 15.42 -6.52
C ALA A 218 9.67 14.25 -5.61
N TRP A 219 8.42 14.23 -5.12
CA TRP A 219 7.87 13.08 -4.42
C TRP A 219 7.62 11.90 -5.37
N ALA A 220 7.00 12.16 -6.53
CA ALA A 220 6.70 11.14 -7.54
C ALA A 220 7.92 10.30 -7.97
N HIS A 221 9.12 10.90 -8.01
CA HIS A 221 10.34 10.16 -8.35
C HIS A 221 10.74 9.12 -7.31
N ARG A 222 10.27 9.22 -6.06
CA ARG A 222 10.68 8.33 -4.96
C ARG A 222 9.85 7.06 -4.84
N CYS A 223 8.59 7.06 -5.27
CA CYS A 223 7.75 5.85 -5.28
C CYS A 223 8.16 4.92 -6.43
N ASN A 224 8.23 3.60 -6.20
CA ASN A 224 8.53 2.64 -7.27
C ASN A 224 7.37 2.53 -8.25
N THR A 225 6.16 2.47 -7.69
CA THR A 225 4.90 2.32 -8.43
C THR A 225 3.95 3.43 -8.05
N ARG A 226 3.23 3.99 -9.04
CA ARG A 226 2.21 5.03 -8.82
C ARG A 226 0.97 4.68 -9.61
N VAL A 227 -0.18 4.61 -8.92
CA VAL A 227 -1.47 4.27 -9.51
C VAL A 227 -2.46 5.40 -9.27
N LEU A 228 -3.01 5.97 -10.34
CA LEU A 228 -4.09 6.94 -10.29
C LEU A 228 -5.44 6.22 -10.34
N LEU A 229 -6.24 6.43 -9.30
CA LEU A 229 -7.60 5.91 -9.18
C LEU A 229 -8.60 7.01 -9.56
N SER A 230 -9.50 6.69 -10.48
CA SER A 230 -10.62 7.53 -10.86
C SER A 230 -11.94 6.87 -10.52
N ALA A 231 -12.90 7.69 -10.08
CA ALA A 231 -14.29 7.28 -9.93
C ALA A 231 -15.02 7.49 -11.26
N PRO A 232 -15.97 6.62 -11.62
CA PRO A 232 -16.89 6.87 -12.73
C PRO A 232 -17.86 8.02 -12.39
N ASP A 233 -18.40 8.67 -13.42
CA ASP A 233 -19.50 9.63 -13.26
C ASP A 233 -20.81 8.93 -12.83
N ASP A 234 -21.02 7.70 -13.31
CA ASP A 234 -22.09 6.81 -12.87
C ASP A 234 -21.65 6.01 -11.63
N PRO A 235 -22.31 6.15 -10.46
CA PRO A 235 -21.99 5.38 -9.26
C PRO A 235 -22.02 3.85 -9.43
N ALA A 236 -22.75 3.33 -10.43
CA ALA A 236 -22.79 1.90 -10.76
C ALA A 236 -21.63 1.44 -11.66
N GLY A 237 -20.87 2.39 -12.21
CA GLY A 237 -19.76 2.14 -13.13
C GLY A 237 -18.52 1.53 -12.46
N ASP A 238 -17.61 1.04 -13.31
CA ASP A 238 -16.30 0.59 -12.86
C ASP A 238 -15.40 1.79 -12.53
N ARG A 239 -14.62 1.67 -11.47
CA ARG A 239 -13.52 2.59 -11.18
C ARG A 239 -12.34 2.24 -12.08
N LEU A 240 -11.51 3.21 -12.40
CA LEU A 240 -10.33 3.00 -13.24
C LEU A 240 -9.05 3.19 -12.42
N ALA A 241 -8.10 2.29 -12.60
CA ALA A 241 -6.74 2.38 -12.10
C ALA A 241 -5.80 2.57 -13.30
N LEU A 242 -5.11 3.71 -13.35
CA LEU A 242 -4.08 4.04 -14.34
C LEU A 242 -2.71 3.93 -13.69
N LEU A 243 -1.84 3.08 -14.26
CA LEU A 243 -0.46 2.94 -13.83
C LEU A 243 0.39 4.10 -14.37
N LEU A 244 0.53 5.16 -13.58
CA LEU A 244 1.28 6.36 -13.97
C LEU A 244 2.81 6.15 -13.99
N LYS A 245 3.29 5.23 -13.16
CA LYS A 245 4.71 4.92 -13.03
C LYS A 245 4.85 3.49 -12.53
N SER A 246 5.76 2.76 -13.14
CA SER A 246 6.26 1.49 -12.62
C SER A 246 7.72 1.32 -13.05
N ASN A 247 8.51 0.65 -12.22
CA ASN A 247 9.85 0.23 -12.59
C ASN A 247 9.86 -1.11 -13.36
N ILE A 248 8.71 -1.78 -13.46
CA ILE A 248 8.58 -3.17 -13.94
C ILE A 248 7.63 -3.27 -15.12
N ALA A 249 6.50 -2.57 -15.06
CA ALA A 249 5.40 -2.68 -16.03
C ALA A 249 5.26 -1.42 -16.89
N PRO A 250 4.80 -1.54 -18.15
CA PRO A 250 4.45 -0.40 -18.97
C PRO A 250 3.19 0.32 -18.44
N GLU A 251 2.97 1.55 -18.89
CA GLU A 251 1.73 2.28 -18.60
C GLU A 251 0.51 1.48 -19.08
N ALA A 252 -0.46 1.32 -18.18
CA ALA A 252 -1.63 0.48 -18.40
C ALA A 252 -2.83 0.97 -17.58
N VAL A 253 -4.02 0.60 -18.02
CA VAL A 253 -5.29 0.94 -17.36
C VAL A 253 -6.08 -0.33 -17.07
N ALA A 254 -6.65 -0.43 -15.87
CA ALA A 254 -7.53 -1.51 -15.49
C ALA A 254 -8.79 -0.99 -14.80
N PRO A 255 -9.98 -1.54 -15.13
CA PRO A 255 -11.17 -1.32 -14.33
C PRO A 255 -11.15 -2.18 -13.06
N PHE A 256 -11.71 -1.64 -11.97
CA PHE A 256 -11.93 -2.36 -10.71
C PHE A 256 -13.24 -1.91 -10.05
N LYS A 257 -13.73 -2.72 -9.11
CA LYS A 257 -14.93 -2.43 -8.32
C LYS A 257 -14.62 -2.35 -6.84
N VAL A 258 -15.33 -1.50 -6.14
CA VAL A 258 -15.38 -1.50 -4.67
C VAL A 258 -16.68 -2.16 -4.26
N GLY A 259 -16.58 -3.28 -3.55
CA GLY A 259 -17.73 -4.04 -3.08
C GLY A 259 -17.30 -5.07 -2.03
N THR A 260 -18.15 -6.05 -1.79
CA THR A 260 -17.86 -7.21 -0.90
C THR A 260 -17.43 -8.45 -1.69
N ASN A 261 -17.53 -8.42 -3.03
CA ASN A 261 -17.13 -9.53 -3.89
C ASN A 261 -15.61 -9.51 -4.15
N ILE A 262 -14.90 -10.50 -3.59
CA ILE A 262 -13.44 -10.63 -3.68
C ILE A 262 -13.09 -11.79 -4.61
N HIS A 263 -12.15 -11.59 -5.54
CA HIS A 263 -11.72 -12.62 -6.49
C HIS A 263 -10.42 -13.26 -6.01
N ILE A 264 -10.54 -14.45 -5.38
CA ILE A 264 -9.41 -15.29 -4.98
C ILE A 264 -9.40 -16.54 -5.87
N GLN A 265 -8.24 -16.93 -6.37
CA GLN A 265 -8.02 -18.14 -7.16
C GLN A 265 -6.98 -19.04 -6.47
N LYS A 266 -7.04 -20.36 -6.70
CA LYS A 266 -5.96 -21.27 -6.30
C LYS A 266 -4.73 -20.94 -7.14
N GLY A 267 -3.58 -20.76 -6.49
CA GLY A 267 -2.28 -20.60 -7.15
C GLY A 267 -1.77 -21.91 -7.75
#